data_AF-A0A7S0AFK6-F1
#
_entry.id   AF-A0A7S0AFK6-F1
#
_cell.length_a   1.000
_cell.length_b   1.000
_cell.length_c   1.000
_cell.angle_alpha   90.00
_cell.angle_beta   90.00
_cell.angle_gamma   90.00
#
_symmetry.space_group_name_H-M   'P 1'
#
loop_
_entity.id
_entity.type
_entity.pdbx_description
1 polymer ?
#
loop_
_entity_poly.entity_id
_entity_poly.type
_entity_poly.pdbx_seq_one_letter_code
_entity_poly.pdbx_strand_id
1 'polypeptide(L)'
;ESVNLLLSSTGQILRNEVTGQVQMNTKLTGMPECKFGLNDKLVIEKESSNMRKPGVEIDDCTFHRCVRLGKFDADRTITFIPPDGEFELMRYRVNDNINLPFRIIPAVQEEQGNTRVSINLKVIANFSDKLFATHVVIKVPVPKNTAKAKIKNSFGRAKYEPEQQAIIWRVKRFPGKAECMLSADVDLMPTTRAKAWSRPPINVEFQVPMFTASGVHVRFLRVYDKSGYHTNRWVRYITKAGSYQIRI
;
A
#
# COMPACT_ATOMS: atom_id res chain seq x y z
N GLU A 1 -2.90 -4.84 -4.17
CA GLU A 1 -3.50 -3.67 -3.53
C GLU A 1 -2.55 -2.48 -3.59
N SER A 2 -3.07 -1.30 -3.86
CA SER A 2 -2.36 -0.03 -3.80
C SER A 2 -2.92 0.80 -2.65
N VAL A 3 -2.07 1.13 -1.68
CA VAL A 3 -2.45 1.95 -0.52
C VAL A 3 -2.21 3.42 -0.85
N ASN A 4 -3.27 4.23 -0.79
CA ASN A 4 -3.18 5.67 -0.92
C ASN A 4 -3.42 6.30 0.45
N LEU A 5 -2.41 7.00 0.95
CA LEU A 5 -2.41 7.66 2.25
C LEU A 5 -1.97 9.10 2.08
N LEU A 6 -2.69 10.04 2.70
CA LEU A 6 -2.23 11.40 2.92
C LEU A 6 -2.32 11.73 4.40
N LEU A 7 -1.18 11.98 5.03
CA LEU A 7 -1.11 12.48 6.40
C LEU A 7 -0.88 14.00 6.41
N SER A 8 -1.55 14.68 7.33
CA SER A 8 -1.26 16.08 7.68
C SER A 8 0.06 16.19 8.47
N SER A 9 0.57 17.41 8.63
CA SER A 9 1.77 17.69 9.43
C SER A 9 1.59 17.42 10.93
N THR A 10 0.34 17.40 11.42
CA THR A 10 0.01 17.03 12.80
C THR A 10 -0.18 15.53 13.00
N GLY A 11 -0.07 14.72 11.92
CA GLY A 11 -0.24 13.27 11.96
C GLY A 11 -1.69 12.80 11.79
N GLN A 12 -2.66 13.69 11.56
CA GLN A 12 -4.02 13.30 11.21
C GLN A 12 -4.09 12.72 9.79
N ILE A 13 -4.90 11.68 9.62
CA ILE A 13 -5.17 11.04 8.33
C ILE A 13 -6.16 11.91 7.54
N LEU A 14 -5.73 12.44 6.40
CA LEU A 14 -6.55 13.25 5.49
C LEU A 14 -7.17 12.42 4.36
N ARG A 15 -6.46 11.38 3.90
CA ARG A 15 -6.95 10.41 2.92
C ARG A 15 -6.41 9.04 3.28
N ASN A 16 -7.26 8.03 3.28
CA ASN A 16 -6.88 6.65 3.50
C ASN A 16 -7.81 5.77 2.66
N GLU A 17 -7.27 5.19 1.61
CA GLU A 17 -8.02 4.32 0.71
C GLU A 17 -7.08 3.22 0.19
N VAL A 18 -7.65 2.06 -0.06
CA VAL A 18 -6.98 0.94 -0.73
C VAL A 18 -7.72 0.67 -2.04
N THR A 19 -6.99 0.74 -3.14
CA THR A 19 -7.46 0.26 -4.44
C THR A 19 -6.90 -1.13 -4.69
N GLY A 20 -7.78 -2.13 -4.70
CA GLY A 20 -7.45 -3.51 -4.99
C GLY A 20 -7.78 -3.88 -6.43
N GLN A 21 -7.03 -4.85 -6.96
CA GLN A 21 -7.36 -5.50 -8.23
C GLN A 21 -7.04 -6.98 -8.12
N VAL A 22 -7.92 -7.82 -8.65
CA VAL A 22 -7.75 -9.26 -8.76
C VAL A 22 -7.36 -9.58 -10.19
N GLN A 23 -6.07 -9.83 -10.37
CA GLN A 23 -5.50 -10.27 -11.64
C GLN A 23 -5.47 -11.80 -11.65
N MET A 24 -6.03 -12.39 -12.70
CA MET A 24 -6.14 -13.84 -12.86
C MET A 24 -5.31 -14.27 -14.08
N ASN A 25 -4.57 -15.36 -13.95
CA ASN A 25 -3.90 -16.03 -15.07
C ASN A 25 -4.51 -17.42 -15.17
N THR A 26 -5.33 -17.63 -16.19
CA THR A 26 -6.12 -18.85 -16.40
C THR A 26 -5.50 -19.69 -17.50
N LYS A 27 -5.33 -20.97 -17.18
CA LYS A 27 -4.87 -22.02 -18.10
C LYS A 27 -5.77 -23.23 -17.89
N LEU A 28 -7.02 -23.08 -18.31
CA LEU A 28 -8.08 -24.05 -18.09
C LEU A 28 -8.55 -24.60 -19.43
N THR A 29 -8.86 -25.88 -19.48
CA THR A 29 -9.35 -26.53 -20.70
C THR A 29 -10.85 -26.34 -20.83
N GLY A 30 -11.33 -26.04 -22.04
CA GLY A 30 -12.75 -25.91 -22.32
C GLY A 30 -13.33 -24.55 -21.90
N MET A 31 -14.58 -24.56 -21.42
CA MET A 31 -15.30 -23.35 -20.97
C MET A 31 -15.85 -23.56 -19.56
N PRO A 32 -14.99 -23.69 -18.54
CA PRO A 32 -15.44 -23.98 -17.19
C PRO A 32 -16.14 -22.79 -16.55
N GLU A 33 -17.17 -23.06 -15.75
CA GLU A 33 -17.77 -22.05 -14.89
C GLU A 33 -16.96 -21.93 -13.59
N CYS A 34 -16.47 -20.73 -13.30
CA CYS A 34 -15.72 -20.41 -12.10
C CYS A 34 -16.58 -19.66 -11.09
N LYS A 35 -16.45 -20.00 -9.81
CA LYS A 35 -17.03 -19.28 -8.68
C LYS A 35 -15.94 -18.81 -7.74
N PHE A 36 -15.88 -17.51 -7.48
CA PHE A 36 -14.88 -16.88 -6.65
C PHE A 36 -15.55 -16.14 -5.49
N GLY A 37 -15.07 -16.40 -4.27
CA GLY A 37 -15.62 -15.85 -3.04
C GLY A 37 -14.57 -15.08 -2.24
N LEU A 38 -14.95 -13.91 -1.75
CA LEU A 38 -14.17 -13.04 -0.87
C LEU A 38 -14.77 -13.01 0.55
N ASN A 39 -14.01 -12.53 1.53
CA ASN A 39 -14.50 -12.27 2.89
C ASN A 39 -15.24 -10.92 3.03
N ASP A 40 -16.19 -10.66 2.13
CA ASP A 40 -17.05 -9.47 2.20
C ASP A 40 -17.94 -9.56 3.47
N LYS A 41 -17.98 -8.48 4.25
CA LYS A 41 -18.73 -8.35 5.51
C LYS A 41 -20.20 -8.68 5.33
N LEU A 42 -20.81 -8.27 4.22
CA LEU A 42 -22.22 -8.53 3.93
C LEU A 42 -22.53 -10.02 3.75
N VAL A 43 -21.54 -10.82 3.37
CA VAL A 43 -21.67 -12.29 3.23
C VAL A 43 -21.56 -12.96 4.59
N ILE A 44 -20.63 -12.50 5.41
CA ILE A 44 -20.34 -13.07 6.72
C ILE A 44 -21.52 -12.82 7.68
N GLU A 45 -22.16 -11.66 7.60
CA GLU A 45 -23.35 -11.33 8.39
C GLU A 45 -24.56 -12.20 8.00
N LYS A 46 -24.72 -12.53 6.71
CA LYS A 46 -25.78 -13.45 6.24
C LYS A 46 -25.55 -14.92 6.63
N GLU A 47 -24.29 -15.36 6.72
CA GLU A 47 -23.94 -16.77 7.01
C GLU A 47 -23.80 -17.10 8.52
N SER A 48 -23.67 -16.11 9.42
CA SER A 48 -23.39 -16.38 10.84
C SER A 48 -23.99 -15.37 11.82
N SER A 49 -25.04 -15.79 12.55
CA SER A 49 -25.72 -14.99 13.58
C SER A 49 -24.99 -14.87 14.92
N ASN A 50 -23.86 -15.55 15.13
CA ASN A 50 -23.27 -15.68 16.48
C ASN A 50 -21.74 -15.59 16.59
N MET A 51 -21.01 -15.16 15.56
CA MET A 51 -19.56 -14.93 15.64
C MET A 51 -19.15 -13.75 14.77
N ARG A 52 -18.67 -12.66 15.39
CA ARG A 52 -18.08 -11.49 14.70
C ARG A 52 -16.79 -11.86 13.99
N LYS A 53 -16.87 -12.56 12.86
CA LYS A 53 -15.71 -12.73 11.97
C LYS A 53 -15.43 -11.37 11.30
N PRO A 54 -14.16 -10.94 11.22
CA PRO A 54 -13.82 -9.66 10.59
C PRO A 54 -14.03 -9.79 9.07
N GLY A 55 -15.18 -9.33 8.60
CA GLY A 55 -15.43 -9.12 7.18
C GLY A 55 -14.92 -7.75 6.74
N VAL A 56 -14.56 -7.63 5.47
CA VAL A 56 -14.19 -6.34 4.87
C VAL A 56 -15.39 -5.72 4.22
N GLU A 57 -15.60 -4.44 4.48
CA GLU A 57 -16.60 -3.64 3.79
C GLU A 57 -15.98 -3.10 2.50
N ILE A 58 -16.46 -3.61 1.36
CA ILE A 58 -16.02 -3.16 0.04
C ILE A 58 -16.97 -2.05 -0.40
N ASP A 59 -16.44 -0.84 -0.57
CA ASP A 59 -17.22 0.36 -0.89
C ASP A 59 -17.80 0.29 -2.31
N ASP A 60 -16.91 0.00 -3.28
CA ASP A 60 -17.26 -0.15 -4.67
C ASP A 60 -16.43 -1.27 -5.32
N CYS A 61 -17.00 -1.87 -6.36
CA CYS A 61 -16.30 -2.85 -7.17
C CYS A 61 -16.75 -2.79 -8.63
N THR A 62 -15.82 -3.02 -9.54
CA THR A 62 -16.06 -3.15 -10.96
C THR A 62 -15.58 -4.53 -11.42
N PHE A 63 -16.33 -5.17 -12.30
CA PHE A 63 -16.07 -6.53 -12.73
C PHE A 63 -15.70 -6.59 -14.21
N HIS A 64 -14.96 -7.64 -14.57
CA HIS A 64 -14.76 -8.00 -15.97
C HIS A 64 -16.09 -8.38 -16.63
N ARG A 65 -16.19 -8.18 -17.95
CA ARG A 65 -17.37 -8.51 -18.75
C ARG A 65 -17.80 -9.99 -18.69
N CYS A 66 -16.91 -10.89 -18.26
CA CYS A 66 -17.21 -12.30 -18.13
C CYS A 66 -17.97 -12.67 -16.84
N VAL A 67 -18.14 -11.70 -15.93
CA VAL A 67 -18.84 -11.89 -14.65
C VAL A 67 -20.35 -11.75 -14.85
N ARG A 68 -21.10 -12.69 -14.27
CA ARG A 68 -22.57 -12.68 -14.27
C ARG A 68 -23.10 -11.96 -13.03
N LEU A 69 -23.40 -10.66 -13.18
CA LEU A 69 -23.82 -9.78 -12.09
C LEU A 69 -25.10 -10.24 -11.38
N GLY A 70 -26.07 -10.83 -12.10
CA GLY A 70 -27.36 -11.23 -11.50
C GLY A 70 -27.27 -12.27 -10.37
N LYS A 71 -26.15 -12.99 -10.22
CA LYS A 71 -25.90 -13.91 -9.10
C LYS A 71 -25.07 -13.29 -7.97
N PHE A 72 -24.44 -12.14 -8.20
CA PHE A 72 -23.63 -11.46 -7.19
C PHE A 72 -24.50 -10.79 -6.12
N ASP A 73 -25.65 -10.22 -6.48
CA ASP A 73 -26.49 -9.49 -5.52
C ASP A 73 -27.09 -10.39 -4.42
N ALA A 74 -27.30 -11.68 -4.72
CA ALA A 74 -27.83 -12.65 -3.77
C ALA A 74 -26.77 -13.15 -2.77
N ASP A 75 -25.70 -13.77 -3.29
CA ASP A 75 -24.72 -14.53 -2.51
C ASP A 75 -23.34 -13.86 -2.43
N ARG A 76 -23.18 -12.70 -3.08
CA ARG A 76 -21.88 -12.00 -3.31
C ARG A 76 -20.77 -12.91 -3.83
N THR A 77 -21.16 -14.00 -4.48
CA THR A 77 -20.26 -14.95 -5.12
C THR A 77 -20.10 -14.56 -6.58
N ILE A 78 -18.85 -14.32 -6.99
CA ILE A 78 -18.53 -13.89 -8.34
C ILE A 78 -18.52 -15.13 -9.24
N THR A 79 -19.52 -15.25 -10.10
CA THR A 79 -19.64 -16.35 -11.07
C THR A 79 -19.25 -15.86 -12.47
N PHE A 80 -18.32 -16.56 -13.14
CA PHE A 80 -17.79 -16.14 -14.44
C PHE A 80 -17.26 -17.32 -15.26
N ILE A 81 -17.13 -17.12 -16.57
CA ILE A 81 -16.37 -18.02 -17.45
C ILE A 81 -15.08 -17.26 -17.82
N PRO A 82 -13.90 -17.66 -17.32
CA PRO A 82 -12.68 -16.90 -17.55
C PRO A 82 -12.26 -16.90 -19.03
N PRO A 83 -11.77 -15.78 -19.57
CA PRO A 83 -10.91 -15.78 -20.75
C PRO A 83 -9.67 -16.64 -20.53
N ASP A 84 -9.01 -17.06 -21.61
CA ASP A 84 -7.71 -17.73 -21.51
C ASP A 84 -6.59 -16.71 -21.29
N GLY A 85 -5.57 -17.06 -20.49
CA GLY A 85 -4.44 -16.19 -20.19
C GLY A 85 -4.67 -15.17 -19.07
N GLU A 86 -4.01 -14.02 -19.15
CA GLU A 86 -4.02 -12.99 -18.11
C GLU A 86 -5.13 -11.96 -18.31
N PHE A 87 -5.94 -11.75 -17.28
CA PHE A 87 -6.98 -10.72 -17.29
C PHE A 87 -7.28 -10.18 -15.88
N GLU A 88 -7.86 -8.97 -15.84
CA GLU A 88 -8.38 -8.40 -14.61
C GLU A 88 -9.80 -8.89 -14.35
N LEU A 89 -10.01 -9.68 -13.29
CA LEU A 89 -11.33 -10.19 -12.92
C LEU A 89 -12.20 -9.10 -12.27
N MET A 90 -11.61 -8.34 -11.34
CA MET A 90 -12.30 -7.26 -10.65
C MET A 90 -11.32 -6.22 -10.12
N ARG A 91 -11.84 -5.01 -9.92
CA ARG A 91 -11.22 -3.92 -9.16
C ARG A 91 -12.15 -3.55 -8.02
N TYR A 92 -11.59 -3.23 -6.86
CA TYR A 92 -12.36 -2.87 -5.68
C TYR A 92 -11.70 -1.72 -4.93
N ARG A 93 -12.51 -1.02 -4.14
CA ARG A 93 -12.06 0.03 -3.24
C ARG A 93 -12.51 -0.26 -1.81
N VAL A 94 -11.62 0.02 -0.86
CA VAL A 94 -11.89 -0.05 0.58
C VAL A 94 -11.34 1.22 1.22
N ASN A 95 -12.15 1.90 2.03
CA ASN A 95 -11.76 3.10 2.77
C ASN A 95 -11.75 2.88 4.30
N ASP A 96 -12.42 1.83 4.80
CA ASP A 96 -12.53 1.56 6.23
C ASP A 96 -11.54 0.49 6.73
N ASN A 97 -11.15 0.58 8.01
CA ASN A 97 -10.31 -0.38 8.73
C ASN A 97 -9.00 -0.80 8.01
N ILE A 98 -8.40 0.13 7.27
CA ILE A 98 -7.16 -0.14 6.52
C ILE A 98 -5.97 -0.30 7.45
N ASN A 99 -5.27 -1.42 7.33
CA ASN A 99 -4.01 -1.69 8.00
C ASN A 99 -2.84 -1.05 7.24
N LEU A 100 -2.37 0.10 7.72
CA LEU A 100 -1.23 0.81 7.13
C LEU A 100 0.07 0.01 7.33
N PRO A 101 0.79 -0.38 6.26
CA PRO A 101 2.01 -1.20 6.37
C PRO A 101 3.16 -0.48 7.08
N PHE A 102 3.26 0.83 6.91
CA PHE A 102 4.26 1.67 7.55
C PHE A 102 3.57 2.76 8.37
N ARG A 103 4.19 3.15 9.47
CA ARG A 103 3.86 4.37 10.22
C ARG A 103 5.11 5.23 10.23
N ILE A 104 4.98 6.45 9.70
CA ILE A 104 6.10 7.37 9.52
C ILE A 104 5.83 8.62 10.33
N ILE A 105 6.79 8.97 11.19
CA ILE A 105 6.70 10.09 12.11
C ILE A 105 7.86 11.04 11.77
N PRO A 106 7.61 12.10 11.00
CA PRO A 106 8.59 13.13 10.72
C PRO A 106 8.65 14.16 11.84
N ALA A 107 9.85 14.65 12.13
CA ALA A 107 10.12 15.79 12.98
C ALA A 107 11.14 16.68 12.27
N VAL A 108 10.70 17.88 11.88
CA VAL A 108 11.49 18.85 11.13
C VAL A 108 11.68 20.09 11.98
N GLN A 109 12.92 20.48 12.21
CA GLN A 109 13.28 21.65 13.02
C GLN A 109 14.19 22.55 12.19
N GLU A 110 13.84 23.83 12.10
CA GLU A 110 14.66 24.86 11.47
C GLU A 110 15.38 25.64 12.57
N GLU A 111 16.69 25.83 12.41
CA GLU A 111 17.51 26.59 13.37
C GLU A 111 17.23 28.09 13.25
N GLN A 112 17.31 28.81 14.37
CA GLN A 112 17.20 30.27 14.39
C GLN A 112 18.29 30.88 13.49
N GLY A 113 17.88 31.50 12.38
CA GLY A 113 18.78 32.06 11.36
C GLY A 113 18.70 31.38 9.99
N ASN A 114 17.90 30.32 9.81
CA ASN A 114 17.68 29.62 8.53
C ASN A 114 18.97 29.09 7.86
N THR A 115 20.00 28.80 8.67
CA THR A 115 21.29 28.27 8.19
C THR A 115 21.30 26.74 8.16
N ARG A 116 20.44 26.10 8.96
CA ARG A 116 20.40 24.64 9.08
C ARG A 116 18.98 24.14 9.35
N VAL A 117 18.67 22.98 8.78
CA VAL A 117 17.43 22.24 9.01
C VAL A 117 17.80 20.85 9.52
N SER A 118 17.29 20.47 10.69
CA SER A 118 17.43 19.12 11.22
C SER A 118 16.15 18.34 10.94
N ILE A 119 16.31 17.16 10.34
CA ILE A 119 15.22 16.27 9.95
C ILE A 119 15.41 14.93 10.64
N ASN A 120 14.47 14.57 11.50
CA ASN A 120 14.40 13.25 12.12
C ASN A 120 13.17 12.52 11.60
N LEU A 121 13.35 11.28 11.17
CA LEU A 121 12.30 10.45 10.61
C LEU A 121 12.32 9.09 11.28
N LYS A 122 11.24 8.77 12.01
CA LYS A 122 11.02 7.45 12.60
C LYS A 122 10.05 6.67 11.73
N VAL A 123 10.44 5.46 11.33
CA VAL A 123 9.68 4.57 10.44
C VAL A 123 9.45 3.25 11.15
N ILE A 124 8.19 2.87 11.31
CA ILE A 124 7.77 1.63 11.98
C ILE A 124 7.01 0.77 10.99
N ALA A 125 7.39 -0.49 10.83
CA ALA A 125 6.64 -1.47 10.05
C ALA A 125 5.50 -2.08 10.89
N ASN A 126 4.25 -1.97 10.42
CA ASN A 126 3.07 -2.50 11.10
C ASN A 126 2.48 -3.73 10.40
N PHE A 127 3.34 -4.67 10.04
CA PHE A 127 2.97 -6.01 9.54
C PHE A 127 3.76 -7.08 10.31
N SER A 128 3.40 -8.35 10.14
CA SER A 128 4.05 -9.47 10.84
C SER A 128 5.56 -9.50 10.60
N ASP A 129 6.31 -9.77 11.66
CA ASP A 129 7.74 -10.11 11.69
C ASP A 129 8.16 -11.25 10.73
N LYS A 130 7.23 -12.15 10.37
CA LYS A 130 7.43 -13.20 9.36
C LYS A 130 7.51 -12.66 7.93
N LEU A 131 7.03 -11.44 7.70
CA LEU A 131 7.03 -10.79 6.40
C LEU A 131 8.11 -9.70 6.34
N PHE A 132 8.50 -9.34 5.12
CA PHE A 132 9.40 -8.24 4.87
C PHE A 132 8.89 -7.41 3.69
N ALA A 133 9.02 -6.09 3.79
CA ALA A 133 8.80 -5.21 2.64
C ALA A 133 10.07 -5.16 1.78
N THR A 134 9.86 -5.04 0.48
CA THR A 134 10.89 -4.84 -0.54
C THR A 134 10.67 -3.52 -1.26
N HIS A 135 11.70 -3.07 -2.00
CA HIS A 135 11.65 -1.84 -2.78
C HIS A 135 11.20 -0.62 -1.96
N VAL A 136 11.62 -0.55 -0.69
CA VAL A 136 11.24 0.56 0.18
C VAL A 136 12.11 1.76 -0.17
N VAL A 137 11.48 2.83 -0.65
CA VAL A 137 12.13 4.10 -0.99
C VAL A 137 11.36 5.21 -0.31
N ILE A 138 12.04 5.95 0.58
CA ILE A 138 11.47 7.10 1.26
C ILE A 138 12.18 8.35 0.73
N LYS A 139 11.40 9.24 0.12
CA LYS A 139 11.85 10.52 -0.43
C LYS A 139 11.50 11.63 0.54
N VAL A 140 12.52 12.15 1.23
CA VAL A 140 12.39 13.24 2.20
C VAL A 140 12.82 14.54 1.51
N PRO A 141 11.91 15.47 1.22
CA PRO A 141 12.27 16.71 0.55
C PRO A 141 13.13 17.59 1.45
N VAL A 142 14.02 18.37 0.85
CA VAL A 142 14.88 19.35 1.53
C VAL A 142 14.75 20.72 0.86
N PRO A 143 15.15 21.82 1.52
CA PRO A 143 15.13 23.15 0.91
C PRO A 143 15.99 23.24 -0.35
N LYS A 144 15.59 24.09 -1.30
CA LYS A 144 16.28 24.22 -2.60
C LYS A 144 17.72 24.74 -2.48
N ASN A 145 17.99 25.55 -1.46
CA ASN A 145 19.29 26.13 -1.14
C ASN A 145 20.16 25.18 -0.28
N THR A 146 19.93 23.88 -0.33
CA THR A 146 20.75 22.90 0.40
C THR A 146 22.18 22.90 -0.14
N ALA A 147 23.16 23.22 0.71
CA ALA A 147 24.58 23.11 0.40
C ALA A 147 25.10 21.69 0.61
N LYS A 148 24.76 21.12 1.77
CA LYS A 148 25.26 19.83 2.24
C LYS A 148 24.23 19.17 3.14
N ALA A 149 24.13 17.85 3.07
CA ALA A 149 23.31 17.07 3.98
C ALA A 149 24.19 16.01 4.68
N LYS A 150 24.29 16.07 6.00
CA LYS A 150 24.92 15.04 6.84
C LYS A 150 23.84 14.08 7.28
N ILE A 151 23.88 12.84 6.77
CA ILE A 151 22.81 11.86 6.98
C ILE A 151 23.34 10.70 7.82
N LYS A 152 22.56 10.31 8.84
CA LYS A 152 22.73 9.10 9.64
C LYS A 152 21.45 8.29 9.55
N ASN A 153 21.54 6.99 9.26
CA ASN A 153 20.38 6.11 9.12
C ASN A 153 20.66 4.75 9.73
N SER A 154 19.66 4.13 10.36
CA SER A 154 19.83 2.82 11.00
C SER A 154 19.90 1.67 9.99
N PHE A 155 19.03 1.68 8.98
CA PHE A 155 18.93 0.62 7.95
C PHE A 155 19.10 1.18 6.55
N GLY A 156 19.52 0.34 5.61
CA GLY A 156 19.62 0.70 4.20
C GLY A 156 20.65 1.79 3.90
N ARG A 157 20.44 2.53 2.81
CA ARG A 157 21.34 3.60 2.36
C ARG A 157 20.54 4.85 2.05
N ALA A 158 20.90 5.96 2.68
CA ALA A 158 20.35 7.27 2.40
C ALA A 158 21.38 8.14 1.68
N LYS A 159 20.93 8.89 0.66
CA LYS A 159 21.78 9.82 -0.09
C LYS A 159 20.98 11.07 -0.43
N TYR A 160 21.61 12.24 -0.34
CA TYR A 160 21.06 13.46 -0.89
C TYR A 160 21.20 13.48 -2.42
N GLU A 161 20.09 13.69 -3.13
CA GLU A 161 20.03 13.81 -4.58
C GLU A 161 19.58 15.24 -4.94
N PRO A 162 20.52 16.15 -5.33
CA PRO A 162 20.21 17.56 -5.61
C PRO A 162 19.18 17.76 -6.72
N GLU A 163 19.24 16.92 -7.78
CA GLU A 163 18.31 16.95 -8.92
C GLU A 163 16.85 16.74 -8.48
N GLN A 164 16.65 15.93 -7.45
CA GLN A 164 15.32 15.66 -6.88
C GLN A 164 14.96 16.56 -5.70
N GLN A 165 15.89 17.42 -5.26
CA GLN A 165 15.76 18.29 -4.08
C GLN A 165 15.32 17.50 -2.84
N ALA A 166 15.86 16.30 -2.66
CA ALA A 166 15.43 15.37 -1.63
C ALA A 166 16.56 14.43 -1.16
N ILE A 167 16.44 13.97 0.08
CA ILE A 167 17.17 12.83 0.60
C ILE A 167 16.38 11.57 0.22
N ILE A 168 17.03 10.69 -0.53
CA ILE A 168 16.45 9.42 -0.95
C ILE A 168 17.00 8.31 -0.07
N TRP A 169 16.13 7.72 0.73
CA TRP A 169 16.45 6.61 1.61
C TRP A 169 15.92 5.29 1.05
N ARG A 170 16.84 4.39 0.66
CA ARG A 170 16.52 3.10 0.06
C ARG A 170 16.81 1.98 1.05
N VAL A 171 15.80 1.14 1.32
CA VAL A 171 15.91 -0.06 2.16
C VAL A 171 15.50 -1.26 1.31
N LYS A 172 16.47 -2.15 1.01
CA LYS A 172 16.22 -3.32 0.15
C LYS A 172 15.21 -4.29 0.75
N ARG A 173 15.33 -4.52 2.07
CA ARG A 173 14.51 -5.45 2.84
C ARG A 173 14.22 -4.84 4.20
N PHE A 174 12.95 -4.59 4.48
CA PHE A 174 12.48 -3.99 5.73
C PHE A 174 11.68 -5.05 6.52
N PRO A 175 12.18 -5.57 7.64
CA PRO A 175 11.48 -6.60 8.43
C PRO A 175 10.19 -6.06 9.06
N GLY A 176 9.16 -6.90 9.16
CA GLY A 176 7.95 -6.53 9.90
C GLY A 176 8.21 -6.29 11.38
N LYS A 177 7.40 -5.45 12.01
CA LYS A 177 7.57 -4.96 13.40
C LYS A 177 8.88 -4.24 13.70
N ALA A 178 9.80 -4.13 12.75
CA ALA A 178 11.03 -3.36 12.94
C ALA A 178 10.76 -1.86 12.96
N GLU A 179 11.60 -1.15 13.69
CA GLU A 179 11.67 0.30 13.71
C GLU A 179 13.04 0.73 13.20
N CYS A 180 13.08 1.81 12.42
CA CYS A 180 14.32 2.47 12.07
C CYS A 180 14.18 3.98 12.07
N MET A 181 15.33 4.64 12.18
CA MET A 181 15.42 6.08 12.22
C MET A 181 16.38 6.60 11.15
N LEU A 182 16.06 7.77 10.62
CA LEU A 182 16.94 8.59 9.80
C LEU A 182 17.03 9.97 10.44
N SER A 183 18.25 10.44 10.65
CA SER A 183 18.57 11.78 11.13
C SER A 183 19.43 12.47 10.07
N ALA A 184 19.02 13.64 9.63
CA ALA A 184 19.74 14.42 8.64
C ALA A 184 19.86 15.87 9.09
N ASP A 185 21.10 16.37 9.12
CA ASP A 185 21.39 17.79 9.30
C ASP A 185 21.71 18.39 7.92
N VAL A 186 20.86 19.32 7.49
CA VAL A 186 20.91 19.95 6.17
C VAL A 186 21.40 21.38 6.33
N ASP A 187 22.62 21.64 5.85
CA ASP A 187 23.23 22.95 5.84
C ASP A 187 22.71 23.74 4.62
N LEU A 188 22.25 24.97 4.85
CA LEU A 188 21.64 25.84 3.84
C LEU A 188 22.62 26.93 3.39
N MET A 189 22.62 27.24 2.09
CA MET A 189 23.32 28.40 1.56
C MET A 189 22.52 29.68 1.90
N PRO A 190 23.21 30.78 2.27
CA PRO A 190 22.58 32.09 2.40
C PRO A 190 21.89 32.47 1.10
N THR A 191 20.68 33.01 1.19
CA THR A 191 19.94 33.50 0.01
C THR A 191 19.70 35.00 0.15
N THR A 192 19.85 35.75 -0.94
CA THR A 192 19.57 37.20 -1.00
C THR A 192 18.09 37.52 -0.83
N ARG A 193 17.20 36.53 -1.06
CA ARG A 193 15.76 36.60 -0.78
C ARG A 193 15.34 35.42 0.08
N ALA A 194 14.94 35.69 1.32
CA ALA A 194 14.38 34.69 2.21
C ALA A 194 13.02 34.21 1.68
N LYS A 195 13.01 33.10 0.92
CA LYS A 195 11.77 32.43 0.54
C LYS A 195 11.51 31.29 1.52
N ALA A 196 10.34 31.32 2.16
CA ALA A 196 9.90 30.23 3.01
C ALA A 196 9.91 28.90 2.25
N TRP A 197 10.44 27.86 2.89
CA TRP A 197 10.46 26.52 2.30
C TRP A 197 9.02 26.01 2.18
N SER A 198 8.62 25.61 0.97
CA SER A 198 7.25 25.17 0.69
C SER A 198 6.89 23.81 1.28
N ARG A 199 7.84 23.11 1.92
CA ARG A 199 7.68 21.81 2.58
C ARG A 199 6.80 20.82 1.81
N PRO A 200 7.27 20.32 0.64
CA PRO A 200 6.57 19.24 -0.05
C PRO A 200 6.39 18.03 0.89
N PRO A 201 5.38 17.18 0.67
CA PRO A 201 5.22 15.97 1.48
C PRO A 201 6.37 14.98 1.25
N ILE A 202 6.65 14.17 2.26
CA ILE A 202 7.47 12.95 2.15
C ILE A 202 6.69 11.94 1.32
N ASN A 203 7.34 11.39 0.30
CA ASN A 203 6.76 10.33 -0.53
C ASN A 203 7.40 8.99 -0.18
N VAL A 204 6.59 7.93 -0.22
CA VAL A 204 7.03 6.59 0.14
C VAL A 204 6.59 5.60 -0.91
N GLU A 205 7.55 4.79 -1.35
CA GLU A 205 7.32 3.64 -2.21
C GLU A 205 7.70 2.39 -1.44
N PHE A 206 6.93 1.33 -1.60
CA PHE A 206 7.20 0.02 -0.99
C PHE A 206 6.39 -1.07 -1.68
N GLN A 207 6.79 -2.30 -1.43
CA GLN A 207 6.01 -3.50 -1.76
C GLN A 207 6.09 -4.49 -0.59
N VAL A 208 4.94 -4.98 -0.13
CA VAL A 208 4.82 -6.01 0.91
C VAL A 208 4.13 -7.24 0.28
N PRO A 209 4.89 -8.30 -0.03
CA PRO A 209 4.33 -9.56 -0.49
C PRO A 209 3.61 -10.29 0.66
N MET A 210 2.62 -11.11 0.31
CA MET A 210 1.78 -11.91 1.22
C MET A 210 1.10 -11.09 2.32
N PHE A 211 0.81 -9.81 2.05
CA PHE A 211 0.13 -8.89 2.97
C PHE A 211 -1.05 -8.21 2.25
N THR A 212 -2.12 -7.96 2.98
CA THR A 212 -3.32 -7.23 2.54
C THR A 212 -3.57 -6.05 3.48
N ALA A 213 -3.59 -4.84 2.93
CA ALA A 213 -3.87 -3.63 3.70
C ALA A 213 -5.37 -3.49 4.00
N SER A 214 -6.22 -3.92 3.08
CA SER A 214 -7.68 -3.89 3.26
C SER A 214 -8.22 -5.00 4.16
N GLY A 215 -7.43 -6.07 4.38
CA GLY A 215 -7.91 -7.30 4.99
C GLY A 215 -8.74 -8.20 4.06
N VAL A 216 -8.83 -7.90 2.76
CA VAL A 216 -9.54 -8.75 1.78
C VAL A 216 -8.75 -10.03 1.57
N HIS A 217 -9.43 -11.17 1.70
CA HIS A 217 -8.88 -12.49 1.48
C HIS A 217 -9.83 -13.32 0.61
N VAL A 218 -9.23 -14.10 -0.29
CA VAL A 218 -9.93 -15.09 -1.11
C VAL A 218 -10.33 -16.27 -0.22
N ARG A 219 -11.63 -16.49 -0.07
CA ARG A 219 -12.19 -17.64 0.67
C ARG A 219 -12.12 -18.91 -0.17
N PHE A 220 -12.50 -18.81 -1.44
CA PHE A 220 -12.48 -19.95 -2.35
C PHE A 220 -12.43 -19.51 -3.81
N LEU A 221 -11.87 -20.39 -4.63
CA LEU A 221 -12.05 -20.42 -6.08
C LEU A 221 -12.47 -21.84 -6.45
N ARG A 222 -13.68 -22.00 -6.98
CA ARG A 222 -14.22 -23.27 -7.47
C ARG A 222 -14.30 -23.24 -8.98
N VAL A 223 -13.86 -24.33 -9.61
CA VAL A 223 -13.91 -24.50 -11.07
C VAL A 223 -14.84 -25.67 -11.34
N TYR A 224 -15.84 -25.45 -12.18
CA TYR A 224 -16.83 -26.44 -12.58
C TYR A 224 -16.68 -26.71 -14.07
N ASP A 225 -16.27 -27.92 -14.42
CA ASP A 225 -16.22 -28.41 -15.80
C ASP A 225 -16.87 -29.79 -15.90
N LYS A 226 -17.52 -30.08 -17.05
CA LYS A 226 -18.20 -31.35 -17.28
C LYS A 226 -17.24 -32.54 -17.30
N SER A 227 -15.98 -32.33 -17.69
CA SER A 227 -14.97 -33.39 -17.74
C SER A 227 -14.37 -33.71 -16.37
N GLY A 228 -14.64 -32.91 -15.34
CA GLY A 228 -14.23 -33.20 -13.96
C GLY A 228 -12.71 -33.25 -13.74
N TYR A 229 -11.92 -32.69 -14.65
CA TYR A 229 -10.47 -32.72 -14.55
C TYR A 229 -9.96 -31.95 -13.31
N HIS A 230 -8.78 -32.35 -12.83
CA HIS A 230 -8.19 -31.73 -11.65
C HIS A 230 -7.59 -30.36 -11.97
N THR A 231 -7.91 -29.35 -11.15
CA THR A 231 -7.40 -27.96 -11.32
C THR A 231 -6.53 -27.54 -10.14
N ASN A 232 -5.32 -27.06 -10.44
CA ASN A 232 -4.45 -26.40 -9.47
C ASN A 232 -4.80 -24.92 -9.35
N ARG A 233 -4.86 -24.42 -8.11
CA ARG A 233 -5.25 -23.04 -7.79
C ARG A 233 -4.25 -22.45 -6.81
N TRP A 234 -3.73 -21.27 -7.10
CA TRP A 234 -2.88 -20.51 -6.20
C TRP A 234 -3.35 -19.07 -6.12
N VAL A 235 -3.04 -18.43 -5.00
CA VAL A 235 -3.28 -17.00 -4.79
C VAL A 235 -2.03 -16.40 -4.16
N ARG A 236 -1.71 -15.17 -4.55
CA ARG A 236 -0.69 -14.36 -3.89
C ARG A 236 -1.25 -12.97 -3.63
N TYR A 237 -0.90 -12.42 -2.48
CA TYR A 237 -1.27 -11.06 -2.10
C TYR A 237 -0.04 -10.17 -2.24
N ILE A 238 -0.21 -8.98 -2.80
CA ILE A 238 0.84 -7.99 -2.91
C ILE A 238 0.23 -6.64 -2.59
N THR A 239 0.74 -6.00 -1.55
CA THR A 239 0.41 -4.62 -1.21
C THR A 239 1.55 -3.73 -1.66
N LYS A 240 1.26 -2.66 -2.38
CA LYS A 240 2.24 -1.65 -2.80
C LYS A 240 1.78 -0.26 -2.42
N ALA A 241 2.72 0.67 -2.37
CA ALA A 241 2.38 2.09 -2.30
C ALA A 241 1.63 2.50 -3.59
N GLY A 242 0.51 3.20 -3.43
CA GLY A 242 -0.04 4.07 -4.47
C GLY A 242 0.46 5.50 -4.22
N SER A 243 -0.44 6.42 -3.92
CA SER A 243 -0.08 7.76 -3.43
C SER A 243 0.10 7.74 -1.91
N TYR A 244 1.31 7.45 -1.42
CA TYR A 244 1.63 7.42 0.01
C TYR A 244 2.47 8.64 0.41
N GLN A 245 1.81 9.65 1.01
CA GLN A 245 2.36 10.98 1.26
C GLN A 245 2.17 11.44 2.71
N ILE A 246 3.19 12.07 3.29
CA ILE A 246 3.17 12.64 4.64
C ILE A 246 3.59 14.11 4.59
N ARG A 247 2.70 15.03 4.94
CA ARG A 247 3.03 16.47 5.01
C ARG A 247 3.95 16.76 6.20
N ILE A 248 4.85 17.74 6.05
CA ILE A 248 5.84 18.20 7.04
C ILE A 248 5.83 19.72 7.20
#